data_AF-A0A366SI55-F1
#
_entry.id   AF-A0A366SI55-F1
#
_cell.length_a   1.000
_cell.length_b   1.000
_cell.length_c   1.000
_cell.angle_alpha   90.00
_cell.angle_beta   90.00
_cell.angle_gamma   90.00
#
_symmetry.space_group_name_H-M   'P 1'
#
loop_
_entity.id
_entity.type
_entity.pdbx_description
1 polymer ?
#
loop_
_entity_poly.entity_id
_entity_poly.type
_entity_poly.pdbx_seq_one_letter_code
_entity_poly.pdbx_strand_id
1 'polypeptide(L)'
;MHHCSIQAPKIFRRASKILLEDVHFAHAQETLWNCREITLNQVTVNGDYFAMNSRDIQATDLTIMGNYAFDGASDIKIDGAKIISKDAFWNCENVVVKNAVIVGEYLGWNSKNVTFINCTIESNQGLCYMNNVKLINCKVIHTDLAFEYSTAEATITTKVDSIKNPIKAHIQAASVDELILDDELIDFNQVKIMNAKGEKINV
;
A
#
# COMPACT_ATOMS: atom_id res chain seq x y z
N MET A 1 -21.67 5.38 13.18
CA MET A 1 -22.16 4.11 13.76
C MET A 1 -21.10 3.64 14.72
N HIS A 2 -21.52 3.13 15.88
CA HIS A 2 -20.62 2.74 16.96
C HIS A 2 -21.01 1.35 17.46
N HIS A 3 -20.03 0.53 17.86
CA HIS A 3 -20.23 -0.74 18.57
C HIS A 3 -21.23 -1.68 17.90
N CYS A 4 -20.99 -2.03 16.64
CA CYS A 4 -21.94 -2.83 15.88
C CYS A 4 -21.29 -3.80 14.90
N SER A 5 -22.04 -4.85 14.56
CA SER A 5 -21.71 -5.73 13.45
C SER A 5 -22.64 -5.45 12.29
N ILE A 6 -22.08 -5.40 11.09
CA ILE A 6 -22.82 -5.13 9.85
C ILE A 6 -22.60 -6.29 8.89
N GLN A 7 -23.71 -6.86 8.42
CA GLN A 7 -23.75 -7.90 7.41
C GLN A 7 -24.59 -7.39 6.23
N ALA A 8 -24.00 -6.50 5.45
CA ALA A 8 -24.62 -5.93 4.28
C ALA A 8 -23.51 -5.64 3.27
N PRO A 9 -23.40 -6.41 2.17
CA PRO A 9 -22.25 -6.33 1.28
C PRO A 9 -22.03 -4.89 0.80
N LYS A 10 -23.11 -4.22 0.38
CA LYS A 10 -23.07 -2.94 -0.35
C LYS A 10 -23.55 -1.76 0.48
N ILE A 11 -23.06 -1.57 1.70
CA ILE A 11 -23.50 -0.44 2.55
C ILE A 11 -22.62 0.81 2.37
N PHE A 12 -23.26 1.98 2.45
CA PHE A 12 -22.70 3.31 2.16
C PHE A 12 -22.18 3.49 0.74
N ARG A 13 -22.93 4.28 -0.04
CA ARG A 13 -22.57 4.67 -1.40
C ARG A 13 -22.77 6.16 -1.53
N ARG A 14 -21.81 6.87 -2.12
CA ARG A 14 -21.95 8.30 -2.43
C ARG A 14 -22.34 9.13 -1.21
N ALA A 15 -21.87 8.74 -0.03
CA ALA A 15 -22.18 9.35 1.25
C ALA A 15 -21.00 10.18 1.77
N SER A 16 -21.23 11.01 2.77
CA SER A 16 -20.20 11.86 3.38
C SER A 16 -20.32 11.91 4.89
N LYS A 17 -19.23 12.29 5.58
CA LYS A 17 -19.17 12.45 7.05
C LYS A 17 -19.50 11.16 7.77
N ILE A 18 -18.82 10.11 7.35
CA ILE A 18 -19.03 8.76 7.84
C ILE A 18 -18.07 8.54 9.00
N LEU A 19 -18.62 8.32 10.19
CA LEU A 19 -17.86 7.91 11.37
C LEU A 19 -18.25 6.46 11.69
N LEU A 20 -17.26 5.57 11.71
CA LEU A 20 -17.41 4.17 12.10
C LEU A 20 -16.40 3.88 13.21
N GLU A 21 -16.89 3.50 14.37
CA GLU A 21 -16.07 3.22 15.55
C GLU A 21 -16.46 1.88 16.16
N ASP A 22 -15.49 0.98 16.35
CA ASP A 22 -15.75 -0.38 16.85
C ASP A 22 -16.84 -1.06 16.00
N VAL A 23 -16.53 -1.23 14.71
CA VAL A 23 -17.45 -1.80 13.73
C VAL A 23 -16.83 -3.01 13.06
N HIS A 24 -17.57 -4.11 13.07
CA HIS A 24 -17.21 -5.34 12.37
C HIS A 24 -18.10 -5.54 11.13
N PHE A 25 -17.54 -5.40 9.93
CA PHE A 25 -18.21 -5.79 8.70
C PHE A 25 -17.90 -7.26 8.37
N ALA A 26 -18.83 -8.15 8.68
CA ALA A 26 -18.71 -9.58 8.34
C ALA A 26 -18.80 -9.83 6.82
N HIS A 27 -19.51 -8.95 6.11
CA HIS A 27 -19.66 -8.94 4.66
C HIS A 27 -19.71 -7.50 4.16
N ALA A 28 -18.64 -7.06 3.50
CA ALA A 28 -18.41 -5.67 3.12
C ALA A 28 -18.15 -5.49 1.62
N GLN A 29 -18.57 -6.44 0.77
CA GLN A 29 -18.32 -6.39 -0.67
C GLN A 29 -18.84 -5.09 -1.28
N GLU A 30 -17.92 -4.23 -1.70
CA GLU A 30 -18.20 -2.92 -2.27
C GLU A 30 -18.77 -1.90 -1.25
N THR A 31 -18.50 -2.06 0.03
CA THR A 31 -18.86 -1.07 1.06
C THR A 31 -18.02 0.20 0.92
N LEU A 32 -18.63 1.37 1.23
CA LEU A 32 -18.00 2.70 1.14
C LEU A 32 -17.55 3.12 -0.27
N TRP A 33 -18.27 2.79 -1.34
CA TRP A 33 -17.87 3.32 -2.65
C TRP A 33 -18.26 4.79 -2.85
N ASN A 34 -17.35 5.55 -3.45
CA ASN A 34 -17.55 6.95 -3.83
C ASN A 34 -17.95 7.85 -2.65
N CYS A 35 -17.49 7.52 -1.45
CA CYS A 35 -17.78 8.26 -0.23
C CYS A 35 -16.67 9.29 0.06
N ARG A 36 -16.93 10.23 0.98
CA ARG A 36 -15.93 11.22 1.41
C ARG A 36 -16.01 11.52 2.91
N GLU A 37 -14.96 12.10 3.47
CA GLU A 37 -14.89 12.48 4.88
C GLU A 37 -15.20 11.26 5.78
N ILE A 38 -14.34 10.24 5.68
CA ILE A 38 -14.53 8.95 6.32
C ILE A 38 -13.56 8.82 7.49
N THR A 39 -14.06 8.51 8.67
CA THR A 39 -13.27 8.19 9.87
C THR A 39 -13.58 6.76 10.31
N LEU A 40 -12.55 5.93 10.36
CA LEU A 40 -12.60 4.52 10.75
C LEU A 40 -11.74 4.30 11.99
N ASN A 41 -12.34 3.94 13.12
CA ASN A 41 -11.60 3.66 14.36
C ASN A 41 -11.94 2.25 14.83
N GLN A 42 -10.94 1.37 14.97
CA GLN A 42 -11.14 -0.02 15.38
C GLN A 42 -12.18 -0.72 14.48
N VAL A 43 -11.89 -0.74 13.17
CA VAL A 43 -12.80 -1.32 12.16
C VAL A 43 -12.21 -2.60 11.60
N THR A 44 -13.01 -3.65 11.55
CA THR A 44 -12.66 -4.90 10.87
C THR A 44 -13.56 -5.11 9.66
N VAL A 45 -12.97 -5.46 8.53
CA VAL A 45 -13.64 -5.60 7.24
C VAL A 45 -13.34 -6.95 6.63
N ASN A 46 -14.39 -7.68 6.25
CA ASN A 46 -14.30 -8.82 5.36
C ASN A 46 -15.09 -8.55 4.07
N GLY A 47 -14.40 -8.30 2.96
CA GLY A 47 -15.03 -8.05 1.67
C GLY A 47 -14.15 -7.31 0.67
N ASP A 48 -14.38 -7.56 -0.61
CA ASP A 48 -13.65 -6.96 -1.72
C ASP A 48 -14.10 -5.52 -2.01
N TYR A 49 -13.23 -4.75 -2.66
CA TYR A 49 -13.45 -3.37 -3.10
C TYR A 49 -13.89 -2.42 -1.97
N PHE A 50 -13.45 -2.66 -0.74
CA PHE A 50 -13.76 -1.76 0.36
C PHE A 50 -13.20 -0.36 0.06
N ALA A 51 -14.06 0.66 0.20
CA ALA A 51 -13.73 2.07 0.03
C ALA A 51 -13.28 2.50 -1.38
N MET A 52 -13.70 1.81 -2.44
CA MET A 52 -13.37 2.19 -3.83
C MET A 52 -13.79 3.64 -4.16
N ASN A 53 -12.94 4.38 -4.87
CA ASN A 53 -13.16 5.77 -5.33
C ASN A 53 -13.57 6.74 -4.21
N SER A 54 -13.24 6.42 -2.96
CA SER A 54 -13.50 7.30 -1.82
C SER A 54 -12.35 8.25 -1.55
N ARG A 55 -12.61 9.33 -0.80
CA ARG A 55 -11.57 10.30 -0.46
C ARG A 55 -11.68 10.84 0.96
N ASP A 56 -10.63 11.50 1.43
CA ASP A 56 -10.55 12.08 2.78
C ASP A 56 -10.78 11.00 3.87
N ILE A 57 -9.95 9.96 3.83
CA ILE A 57 -10.08 8.78 4.70
C ILE A 57 -9.05 8.84 5.82
N GLN A 58 -9.52 8.75 7.06
CA GLN A 58 -8.69 8.61 8.25
C GLN A 58 -9.03 7.29 8.93
N ALA A 59 -8.04 6.44 9.17
CA ALA A 59 -8.23 5.16 9.82
C ALA A 59 -7.21 4.91 10.93
N THR A 60 -7.70 4.41 12.06
CA THR A 60 -6.88 3.92 13.18
C THR A 60 -7.34 2.52 13.56
N ASP A 61 -6.40 1.60 13.77
CA ASP A 61 -6.68 0.19 14.12
C ASP A 61 -7.62 -0.50 13.12
N LEU A 62 -7.18 -0.56 11.86
CA LEU A 62 -7.95 -1.10 10.74
C LEU A 62 -7.51 -2.52 10.37
N THR A 63 -8.44 -3.46 10.29
CA THR A 63 -8.18 -4.80 9.74
C THR A 63 -9.02 -5.02 8.48
N ILE A 64 -8.37 -5.38 7.38
CA ILE A 64 -9.05 -5.72 6.11
C ILE A 64 -8.62 -7.11 5.66
N MET A 65 -9.62 -7.93 5.31
CA MET A 65 -9.47 -9.16 4.54
C MET A 65 -10.38 -9.06 3.32
N GLY A 66 -9.79 -8.94 2.14
CA GLY A 66 -10.53 -8.75 0.89
C GLY A 66 -9.68 -8.02 -0.13
N ASN A 67 -9.95 -8.26 -1.41
CA ASN A 67 -9.16 -7.76 -2.52
C ASN A 67 -9.59 -6.34 -2.92
N TYR A 68 -8.71 -5.62 -3.62
CA TYR A 68 -9.00 -4.29 -4.19
C TYR A 68 -9.36 -3.23 -3.15
N ALA A 69 -8.83 -3.35 -1.93
CA ALA A 69 -9.02 -2.36 -0.88
C ALA A 69 -8.51 -0.99 -1.35
N PHE A 70 -9.38 0.02 -1.23
CA PHE A 70 -9.12 1.41 -1.60
C PHE A 70 -8.88 1.68 -3.09
N ASP A 71 -9.27 0.79 -4.01
CA ASP A 71 -9.08 1.03 -5.45
C ASP A 71 -9.65 2.41 -5.89
N GLY A 72 -8.80 3.25 -6.48
CA GLY A 72 -9.13 4.60 -6.94
C GLY A 72 -9.32 5.64 -5.84
N ALA A 73 -9.02 5.33 -4.58
CA ALA A 73 -9.24 6.24 -3.46
C ALA A 73 -8.11 7.27 -3.29
N SER A 74 -8.41 8.44 -2.72
CA SER A 74 -7.43 9.51 -2.50
C SER A 74 -7.42 10.07 -1.08
N ASP A 75 -6.31 10.72 -0.70
CA ASP A 75 -6.16 11.43 0.56
C ASP A 75 -6.44 10.53 1.78
N ILE A 76 -5.65 9.46 1.85
CA ILE A 76 -5.80 8.37 2.83
C ILE A 76 -4.72 8.48 3.89
N LYS A 77 -5.11 8.43 5.16
CA LYS A 77 -4.21 8.37 6.32
C LYS A 77 -4.58 7.19 7.19
N ILE A 78 -3.68 6.25 7.37
CA ILE A 78 -3.89 5.04 8.17
C ILE A 78 -2.78 4.94 9.21
N ASP A 79 -3.13 4.70 10.47
CA ASP A 79 -2.19 4.41 11.55
C ASP A 79 -2.62 3.15 12.31
N GLY A 80 -1.79 2.11 12.26
CA GLY A 80 -2.13 0.80 12.83
C GLY A 80 -3.09 0.03 11.93
N ALA A 81 -2.57 -0.87 11.10
CA ALA A 81 -3.43 -1.68 10.26
C ALA A 81 -2.88 -3.07 9.94
N LYS A 82 -3.78 -3.99 9.63
CA LYS A 82 -3.48 -5.27 8.98
C LYS A 82 -4.32 -5.40 7.72
N ILE A 83 -3.69 -5.39 6.56
CA ILE A 83 -4.36 -5.42 5.27
C ILE A 83 -3.91 -6.68 4.53
N ILE A 84 -4.85 -7.60 4.30
CA ILE A 84 -4.64 -8.76 3.44
C ILE A 84 -5.55 -8.56 2.23
N SER A 85 -4.94 -8.18 1.11
CA SER A 85 -5.62 -7.84 -0.14
C SER A 85 -4.67 -8.15 -1.27
N LYS A 86 -5.12 -8.89 -2.30
CA LYS A 86 -4.34 -9.05 -3.53
C LYS A 86 -3.84 -7.70 -4.03
N ASP A 87 -4.74 -6.73 -4.13
CA ASP A 87 -4.44 -5.38 -4.60
C ASP A 87 -4.90 -4.37 -3.56
N ALA A 88 -3.98 -3.88 -2.72
CA ALA A 88 -4.26 -2.74 -1.85
C ALA A 88 -3.73 -1.46 -2.49
N PHE A 89 -4.50 -0.38 -2.38
CA PHE A 89 -4.12 0.93 -2.90
C PHE A 89 -3.87 0.94 -4.41
N TRP A 90 -4.70 0.25 -5.18
CA TRP A 90 -4.66 0.34 -6.64
C TRP A 90 -5.19 1.71 -7.09
N ASN A 91 -4.53 2.37 -8.04
CA ASN A 91 -4.98 3.66 -8.61
C ASN A 91 -5.19 4.80 -7.58
N CYS A 92 -4.47 4.77 -6.46
CA CYS A 92 -4.61 5.75 -5.38
C CYS A 92 -3.75 7.00 -5.57
N GLU A 93 -4.16 8.10 -4.94
CA GLU A 93 -3.34 9.32 -4.83
C GLU A 93 -3.29 9.85 -3.38
N ASN A 94 -2.11 10.30 -2.94
CA ASN A 94 -1.89 10.90 -1.61
C ASN A 94 -2.25 9.95 -0.46
N VAL A 95 -1.44 8.90 -0.30
CA VAL A 95 -1.65 7.87 0.73
C VAL A 95 -0.52 7.91 1.75
N VAL A 96 -0.85 7.89 3.03
CA VAL A 96 0.11 7.70 4.13
C VAL A 96 -0.35 6.56 5.01
N VAL A 97 0.47 5.52 5.14
CA VAL A 97 0.21 4.37 6.00
C VAL A 97 1.33 4.23 7.02
N LYS A 98 0.99 4.10 8.29
CA LYS A 98 1.94 3.94 9.39
C LYS A 98 1.66 2.67 10.18
N ASN A 99 2.71 2.04 10.69
CA ASN A 99 2.63 0.96 11.66
C ASN A 99 1.72 -0.20 11.19
N ALA A 100 1.85 -0.61 9.94
CA ALA A 100 0.95 -1.58 9.31
C ALA A 100 1.66 -2.85 8.85
N VAL A 101 0.89 -3.94 8.76
CA VAL A 101 1.27 -5.16 8.03
C VAL A 101 0.40 -5.26 6.78
N ILE A 102 1.02 -5.37 5.61
CA ILE A 102 0.35 -5.42 4.32
C ILE A 102 0.83 -6.66 3.59
N VAL A 103 -0.10 -7.52 3.19
CA VAL A 103 0.15 -8.75 2.44
C VAL A 103 -0.71 -8.74 1.18
N GLY A 104 -0.08 -8.92 0.02
CA GLY A 104 -0.79 -8.88 -1.26
C GLY A 104 0.02 -9.41 -2.44
N GLU A 105 -0.37 -8.96 -3.63
CA GLU A 105 0.35 -9.15 -4.89
C GLU A 105 0.68 -7.74 -5.41
N TYR A 106 -0.23 -7.08 -6.14
CA TYR A 106 0.07 -5.83 -6.86
C TYR A 106 -0.10 -4.57 -5.99
N LEU A 107 0.51 -4.56 -4.81
CA LEU A 107 0.43 -3.45 -3.85
C LEU A 107 0.76 -2.11 -4.51
N GLY A 108 -0.18 -1.17 -4.46
CA GLY A 108 0.07 0.21 -4.85
C GLY A 108 0.10 0.46 -6.35
N TRP A 109 -0.25 -0.51 -7.20
CA TRP A 109 -0.09 -0.38 -8.66
C TRP A 109 -0.74 0.91 -9.21
N ASN A 110 -0.07 1.61 -10.13
CA ASN A 110 -0.54 2.86 -10.75
C ASN A 110 -0.91 3.99 -9.75
N SER A 111 -0.33 3.96 -8.56
CA SER A 111 -0.61 4.98 -7.52
C SER A 111 0.45 6.06 -7.46
N LYS A 112 0.07 7.22 -6.91
CA LYS A 112 0.92 8.39 -6.84
C LYS A 112 0.97 8.99 -5.43
N ASN A 113 2.13 9.48 -5.02
CA ASN A 113 2.36 10.10 -3.71
C ASN A 113 1.94 9.18 -2.56
N VAL A 114 2.63 8.05 -2.43
CA VAL A 114 2.33 7.04 -1.40
C VAL A 114 3.51 6.94 -0.43
N THR A 115 3.25 7.04 0.87
CA THR A 115 4.28 6.94 1.91
C THR A 115 3.91 5.84 2.92
N PHE A 116 4.78 4.86 3.06
CA PHE A 116 4.72 3.83 4.09
C PHE A 116 5.76 4.12 5.17
N ILE A 117 5.38 4.05 6.45
CA ILE A 117 6.25 4.35 7.60
C ILE A 117 6.14 3.23 8.63
N ASN A 118 7.27 2.61 8.97
CA ASN A 118 7.32 1.49 9.92
C ASN A 118 6.37 0.34 9.54
N CYS A 119 6.20 0.07 8.24
CA CYS A 119 5.33 -0.99 7.75
C CYS A 119 6.11 -2.28 7.49
N THR A 120 5.44 -3.42 7.58
CA THR A 120 5.89 -4.70 7.01
C THR A 120 5.07 -4.97 5.76
N ILE A 121 5.75 -5.21 4.65
CA ILE A 121 5.15 -5.44 3.34
C ILE A 121 5.62 -6.81 2.84
N GLU A 122 4.68 -7.61 2.38
CA GLU A 122 4.87 -8.88 1.68
C GLU A 122 4.01 -8.86 0.42
N SER A 123 4.62 -9.12 -0.74
CA SER A 123 3.94 -8.90 -2.03
C SER A 123 4.62 -9.53 -3.22
N ASN A 124 3.87 -10.17 -4.12
CA ASN A 124 4.36 -10.48 -5.46
C ASN A 124 4.17 -9.30 -6.42
N GLN A 125 5.24 -8.77 -7.04
CA GLN A 125 5.14 -7.61 -7.95
C GLN A 125 4.52 -6.36 -7.27
N GLY A 126 4.88 -6.13 -6.01
CA GLY A 126 4.44 -4.96 -5.27
C GLY A 126 5.20 -3.70 -5.65
N LEU A 127 4.57 -2.55 -5.41
CA LEU A 127 5.16 -1.22 -5.57
C LEU A 127 5.51 -0.85 -7.02
N CYS A 128 4.95 -1.58 -7.99
CA CYS A 128 5.15 -1.34 -9.41
C CYS A 128 4.25 -0.20 -9.92
N TYR A 129 4.70 0.49 -10.97
CA TYR A 129 4.03 1.59 -11.65
C TYR A 129 3.65 2.75 -10.71
N MET A 130 4.37 2.89 -9.60
CA MET A 130 4.11 3.95 -8.62
C MET A 130 4.93 5.20 -8.92
N ASN A 131 4.29 6.36 -8.83
CA ASN A 131 4.99 7.65 -8.91
C ASN A 131 5.14 8.27 -7.52
N ASN A 132 6.37 8.54 -7.09
CA ASN A 132 6.70 9.14 -5.80
C ASN A 132 6.24 8.26 -4.63
N VAL A 133 6.74 7.01 -4.61
CA VAL A 133 6.57 6.10 -3.47
C VAL A 133 7.71 6.27 -2.47
N LYS A 134 7.36 6.36 -1.18
CA LYS A 134 8.32 6.49 -0.08
C LYS A 134 8.14 5.37 0.93
N LEU A 135 9.23 4.69 1.28
CA LEU A 135 9.27 3.72 2.36
C LEU A 135 10.23 4.22 3.43
N ILE A 136 9.74 4.43 4.64
CA ILE A 136 10.54 4.93 5.77
C ILE A 136 10.57 3.83 6.83
N ASN A 137 11.76 3.29 7.11
CA ASN A 137 11.99 2.23 8.10
C ASN A 137 11.07 1.01 7.93
N CYS A 138 10.85 0.59 6.68
CA CYS A 138 9.96 -0.53 6.38
C CYS A 138 10.71 -1.86 6.41
N LYS A 139 9.96 -2.95 6.61
CA LYS A 139 10.38 -4.31 6.30
C LYS A 139 9.67 -4.70 5.01
N VAL A 140 10.43 -5.15 4.02
CA VAL A 140 9.92 -5.72 2.77
C VAL A 140 10.45 -7.15 2.73
N ILE A 141 9.56 -8.13 2.76
CA ILE A 141 9.89 -9.55 2.94
C ILE A 141 9.08 -10.40 1.97
N HIS A 142 9.67 -11.48 1.43
CA HIS A 142 9.02 -12.33 0.43
C HIS A 142 8.40 -11.50 -0.71
N THR A 143 9.22 -10.60 -1.26
CA THR A 143 8.80 -9.62 -2.25
C THR A 143 9.75 -9.62 -3.43
N ASP A 144 9.22 -10.11 -4.55
CA ASP A 144 9.87 -10.18 -5.84
C ASP A 144 9.30 -9.15 -6.82
N LEU A 145 10.09 -8.87 -7.85
CA LEU A 145 9.76 -8.04 -9.00
C LEU A 145 9.27 -6.64 -8.61
N ALA A 146 9.73 -6.13 -7.46
CA ALA A 146 9.20 -4.90 -6.91
C ALA A 146 9.73 -3.67 -7.65
N PHE A 147 8.98 -2.58 -7.53
CA PHE A 147 9.35 -1.25 -8.03
C PHE A 147 9.41 -1.08 -9.55
N GLU A 148 8.89 -2.03 -10.33
CA GLU A 148 8.88 -1.93 -11.79
C GLU A 148 8.23 -0.64 -12.25
N TYR A 149 8.91 0.11 -13.12
CA TYR A 149 8.45 1.40 -13.64
C TYR A 149 8.06 2.43 -12.57
N SER A 150 8.66 2.37 -11.38
CA SER A 150 8.34 3.28 -10.27
C SER A 150 9.35 4.41 -10.08
N THR A 151 8.94 5.47 -9.39
CA THR A 151 9.84 6.45 -8.79
C THR A 151 9.81 6.37 -7.26
N ALA A 152 10.95 6.05 -6.65
CA ALA A 152 10.99 5.58 -5.26
C ALA A 152 12.10 6.20 -4.39
N GLU A 153 11.78 6.47 -3.12
CA GLU A 153 12.75 6.72 -2.05
C GLU A 153 12.48 5.74 -0.91
N ALA A 154 13.38 4.78 -0.67
CA ALA A 154 13.10 3.70 0.27
C ALA A 154 14.25 3.45 1.26
N THR A 155 13.90 3.32 2.54
CA THR A 155 14.74 2.77 3.60
C THR A 155 14.09 1.48 4.08
N ILE A 156 14.67 0.35 3.66
CA ILE A 156 14.22 -1.00 3.92
C ILE A 156 15.22 -1.68 4.85
N THR A 157 14.73 -2.23 5.94
CA THR A 157 15.54 -2.82 7.02
C THR A 157 15.81 -4.31 6.85
N THR A 158 15.25 -4.91 5.80
CA THR A 158 15.33 -6.33 5.47
C THR A 158 15.93 -6.55 4.07
N LYS A 159 16.16 -7.82 3.75
CA LYS A 159 16.48 -8.27 2.40
C LYS A 159 15.23 -8.19 1.52
N VAL A 160 15.35 -7.65 0.31
CA VAL A 160 14.31 -7.69 -0.74
C VAL A 160 14.67 -8.80 -1.71
N ASP A 161 13.70 -9.59 -2.18
CA ASP A 161 14.05 -10.72 -3.07
C ASP A 161 14.43 -10.22 -4.46
N SER A 162 13.62 -9.37 -5.09
CA SER A 162 14.08 -8.72 -6.33
C SER A 162 13.50 -7.33 -6.58
N ILE A 163 14.31 -6.50 -7.23
CA ILE A 163 13.94 -5.15 -7.69
C ILE A 163 14.08 -5.15 -9.21
N LYS A 164 13.01 -4.72 -9.90
CA LYS A 164 12.94 -4.72 -11.36
C LYS A 164 12.76 -3.32 -11.89
N ASN A 165 13.58 -2.92 -12.85
CA ASN A 165 13.38 -1.79 -13.76
C ASN A 165 12.69 -0.53 -13.16
N PRO A 166 13.13 0.04 -12.02
CA PRO A 166 12.58 1.31 -11.55
C PRO A 166 13.01 2.46 -12.48
N ILE A 167 12.12 3.43 -12.71
CA ILE A 167 12.42 4.61 -13.55
C ILE A 167 13.43 5.54 -12.87
N LYS A 168 13.27 5.74 -11.55
CA LYS A 168 14.16 6.57 -10.73
C LYS A 168 14.03 6.14 -9.29
N ALA A 169 15.10 5.66 -8.67
CA ALA A 169 14.98 5.14 -7.32
C ALA A 169 16.23 5.39 -6.48
N HIS A 170 16.03 5.80 -5.24
CA HIS A 170 17.07 5.80 -4.20
C HIS A 170 16.62 4.83 -3.11
N ILE A 171 17.16 3.61 -3.13
CA ILE A 171 16.75 2.51 -2.25
C ILE A 171 17.93 2.09 -1.39
N GLN A 172 17.77 2.20 -0.08
CA GLN A 172 18.62 1.57 0.90
C GLN A 172 17.90 0.31 1.39
N ALA A 173 18.55 -0.86 1.27
CA ALA A 173 18.04 -2.14 1.77
C ALA A 173 19.12 -2.86 2.61
N ALA A 174 18.76 -3.90 3.37
CA ALA A 174 19.80 -4.71 4.03
C ALA A 174 20.61 -5.49 2.97
N SER A 175 19.91 -6.06 1.99
CA SER A 175 20.44 -6.71 0.79
C SER A 175 19.32 -6.84 -0.25
N VAL A 176 19.68 -7.16 -1.49
CA VAL A 176 18.74 -7.50 -2.57
C VAL A 176 19.26 -8.75 -3.24
N ASP A 177 18.43 -9.78 -3.41
CA ASP A 177 18.91 -11.05 -4.00
C ASP A 177 19.07 -10.95 -5.52
N GLU A 178 18.17 -10.24 -6.20
CA GLU A 178 18.23 -10.05 -7.65
C GLU A 178 17.91 -8.61 -8.06
N LEU A 179 18.75 -8.05 -8.94
CA LEU A 179 18.50 -6.78 -9.61
C LEU A 179 18.28 -7.02 -11.09
N ILE A 180 17.08 -6.72 -11.56
CA ILE A 180 16.68 -6.88 -12.96
C ILE A 180 16.65 -5.48 -13.58
N LEU A 181 17.69 -5.12 -14.31
CA LEU A 181 17.90 -3.81 -14.94
C LEU A 181 18.15 -4.00 -16.45
N ASP A 182 17.15 -4.53 -17.16
CA ASP A 182 17.26 -5.03 -18.53
C ASP A 182 16.36 -4.30 -19.55
N ASP A 183 15.58 -3.31 -19.10
CA ASP A 183 14.79 -2.47 -20.01
C ASP A 183 15.65 -1.36 -20.63
N GLU A 184 15.88 -1.46 -21.95
CA GLU A 184 16.69 -0.53 -22.72
C GLU A 184 16.13 0.91 -22.77
N LEU A 185 14.86 1.10 -22.44
CA LEU A 185 14.21 2.42 -22.44
C LEU A 185 14.44 3.21 -21.14
N ILE A 186 15.04 2.59 -20.11
CA ILE A 186 15.25 3.20 -18.80
C ILE A 186 16.70 3.69 -18.64
N ASP A 187 16.85 4.95 -18.24
CA ASP A 187 18.13 5.50 -17.82
C ASP A 187 18.45 5.12 -16.37
N PHE A 188 19.14 3.99 -16.19
CA PHE A 188 19.52 3.48 -14.87
C PHE A 188 20.54 4.34 -14.10
N ASN A 189 21.07 5.44 -14.68
CA ASN A 189 21.87 6.39 -13.90
C ASN A 189 21.06 7.10 -12.80
N GLN A 190 19.73 7.10 -12.93
CA GLN A 190 18.79 7.63 -11.94
C GLN A 190 18.40 6.61 -10.87
N VAL A 191 18.98 5.41 -10.91
CA VAL A 191 18.72 4.31 -9.98
C VAL A 191 19.96 4.07 -9.11
N LYS A 192 19.79 4.25 -7.80
CA LYS A 192 20.81 4.03 -6.77
C LYS A 192 20.27 3.07 -5.73
N ILE A 193 20.86 1.89 -5.67
CA ILE A 193 20.51 0.85 -4.71
C ILE A 193 21.74 0.60 -3.83
N MET A 194 21.57 0.75 -2.52
CA MET A 194 22.66 0.73 -1.53
C MET A 194 22.31 -0.19 -0.37
N ASN A 195 23.34 -0.78 0.24
CA ASN A 195 23.18 -1.55 1.46
C ASN A 195 23.11 -0.63 2.70
N ALA A 196 22.91 -1.21 3.88
CA ALA A 196 22.83 -0.46 5.13
C ALA A 196 24.09 0.36 5.50
N LYS A 197 25.25 0.06 4.88
CA LYS A 197 26.51 0.79 5.07
C LYS A 197 26.72 1.90 4.04
N GLY A 198 25.77 2.10 3.11
CA GLY A 198 25.88 3.06 2.02
C GLY A 198 26.73 2.58 0.84
N GLU A 199 27.08 1.30 0.79
CA GLU A 199 27.81 0.71 -0.33
C GLU A 199 26.81 0.33 -1.43
N LYS A 200 27.17 0.57 -2.70
CA LYS A 200 26.32 0.20 -3.83
C LYS A 200 26.11 -1.31 -3.86
N ILE A 201 24.86 -1.75 -3.98
CA ILE A 201 24.53 -3.15 -4.26
C ILE A 201 24.69 -3.36 -5.77
N ASN A 202 25.67 -4.16 -6.15
CA ASN A 202 25.76 -4.73 -7.49
C ASN A 202 25.44 -6.21 -7.31
N VAL A 203 24.36 -6.67 -7.94
CA VAL A 203 24.03 -8.10 -8.03
C VAL A 203 24.55 -8.59 -9.36
#